data_AF-A0A2M7QT20-F1
#
_entry.id   AF-A0A2M7QT20-F1
#
_cell.length_a   1.000
_cell.length_b   1.000
_cell.length_c   1.000
_cell.angle_alpha   90.00
_cell.angle_beta   90.00
_cell.angle_gamma   90.00
#
_symmetry.space_group_name_H-M   'P 1'
#
loop_
_entity.id
_entity.type
_entity.pdbx_description
1 polymer ?
#
loop_
_entity_poly.entity_id
_entity_poly.type
_entity_poly.pdbx_seq_one_letter_code
_entity_poly.pdbx_strand_id
1 'polypeptide(L)' 'MPKNKDELPKLLTIKQASEILNVHVETLRRWGKSGKLKAVRVNKRGDRRYDPKDIETILKNKK' A
#
# COMPACT_ATOMS: atom_id res chain seq x y z
N MET A 1 3.81 12.63 -25.80
CA MET A 1 3.29 13.03 -24.47
C MET A 1 4.10 12.32 -23.38
N PRO A 2 5.00 12.99 -22.63
CA PRO A 2 5.60 12.39 -21.46
C PRO A 2 4.73 12.66 -20.22
N LYS A 3 4.40 11.59 -19.47
CA LYS A 3 3.71 11.63 -18.17
C LYS A 3 4.73 12.03 -17.10
N ASN A 4 4.88 13.31 -16.79
CA ASN A 4 5.49 13.71 -15.52
C ASN A 4 4.55 13.27 -14.40
N LYS A 5 5.02 12.33 -13.59
CA LYS A 5 4.29 11.80 -12.43
C LYS A 5 5.18 11.83 -11.20
N ASP A 6 6.05 12.81 -11.15
CA ASP A 6 6.91 13.12 -10.02
C ASP A 6 6.09 13.93 -9.01
N GLU A 7 6.29 13.61 -7.73
CA GLU A 7 5.90 14.45 -6.59
C GLU A 7 4.41 14.50 -6.21
N LEU A 8 3.81 13.35 -5.95
CA LEU A 8 2.72 13.27 -4.98
C LEU A 8 3.09 12.20 -3.96
N PRO A 9 2.79 12.39 -2.65
CA PRO A 9 2.79 11.30 -1.69
C PRO A 9 1.66 10.35 -2.11
N LYS A 10 1.96 9.46 -3.07
CA LYS A 10 1.02 8.52 -3.66
C LYS A 10 0.73 7.45 -2.61
N LEU A 11 -0.17 7.77 -1.70
CA LEU A 11 -0.90 6.79 -0.92
C LEU A 11 -1.44 5.74 -1.91
N LEU A 12 -0.86 4.56 -1.87
CA LEU A 12 -1.19 3.46 -2.75
C LEU A 12 -2.52 2.87 -2.30
N THR A 13 -3.37 2.60 -3.28
CA THR A 13 -4.56 1.79 -3.03
C THR A 13 -4.14 0.35 -2.72
N ILE A 14 -5.02 -0.42 -2.08
CA ILE A 14 -4.76 -1.85 -1.82
C ILE A 14 -4.43 -2.63 -3.09
N LYS A 15 -5.00 -2.23 -4.23
CA LYS A 15 -4.75 -2.87 -5.52
C LYS A 15 -3.34 -2.58 -6.05
N GLN A 16 -2.89 -1.34 -5.94
CA GLN A 16 -1.52 -0.99 -6.33
C GLN A 16 -0.50 -1.66 -5.40
N ALA A 17 -0.79 -1.67 -4.10
CA ALA A 17 0.02 -2.38 -3.12
C ALA A 17 0.13 -3.88 -3.45
N SER A 18 -0.97 -4.51 -3.89
CA SER A 18 -0.97 -5.95 -4.25
C SER A 18 -0.14 -6.22 -5.49
N GLU A 19 -0.19 -5.34 -6.49
CA GLU A 19 0.59 -5.47 -7.72
C GLU A 19 2.09 -5.32 -7.43
N ILE A 20 2.49 -4.37 -6.57
CA ILE A 20 3.91 -4.15 -6.22
C ILE A 20 4.49 -5.32 -5.43
N LEU A 21 3.75 -5.82 -4.44
CA LEU A 21 4.20 -6.94 -3.60
C LEU A 21 3.98 -8.30 -4.27
N ASN A 22 3.31 -8.32 -5.42
CA ASN A 22 2.88 -9.51 -6.15
C ASN A 22 2.13 -10.51 -5.24
N VAL A 23 1.22 -9.98 -4.41
CA VAL A 23 0.38 -10.76 -3.48
C VAL A 23 -1.09 -10.50 -3.75
N HIS A 24 -1.97 -11.39 -3.31
CA HIS A 24 -3.40 -11.17 -3.45
C HIS A 24 -3.89 -9.99 -2.57
N VAL A 25 -4.89 -9.24 -3.05
CA VAL A 25 -5.52 -8.12 -2.31
C VAL A 25 -6.00 -8.57 -0.92
N GLU A 26 -6.51 -9.80 -0.82
CA GLU A 26 -6.95 -10.38 0.45
C GLU A 26 -5.80 -10.57 1.45
N THR A 27 -4.60 -10.90 0.96
CA THR A 27 -3.39 -10.99 1.79
C THR A 27 -3.05 -9.63 2.42
N LEU A 28 -3.18 -8.55 1.67
CA LEU A 28 -3.02 -7.19 2.21
C LEU A 28 -4.12 -6.80 3.19
N ARG A 29 -5.36 -7.23 2.96
CA ARG A 29 -6.46 -7.03 3.93
C ARG A 29 -6.16 -7.74 5.25
N ARG A 30 -5.63 -8.97 5.19
CA ARG A 30 -5.19 -9.74 6.35
C ARG A 30 -4.03 -9.06 7.05
N TRP A 31 -3.03 -8.55 6.33
CA TRP A 31 -1.91 -7.82 6.94
C TRP A 31 -2.33 -6.53 7.64
N GLY A 32 -3.32 -5.83 7.08
CA GLY A 32 -3.94 -4.68 7.74
C GLY A 32 -4.69 -5.06 9.02
N LYS A 33 -5.31 -6.25 9.08
CA LYS A 33 -5.95 -6.77 10.30
C LYS A 33 -4.92 -7.29 11.31
N SER A 34 -3.82 -7.85 10.85
CA SER A 34 -2.76 -8.41 11.68
C SER A 34 -1.74 -7.38 12.17
N GLY A 35 -1.88 -6.10 11.78
CA GLY A 35 -0.94 -5.04 12.14
C GLY A 35 0.43 -5.11 11.45
N LYS A 36 0.61 -6.05 10.49
CA LYS A 36 1.87 -6.20 9.73
C LYS A 36 2.09 -5.07 8.73
N LEU A 37 1.00 -4.44 8.27
CA LEU A 37 1.05 -3.36 7.32
C LEU A 37 0.07 -2.28 7.77
N LYS A 38 0.58 -1.08 8.07
CA LYS A 38 -0.23 0.05 8.54
C LYS A 38 -1.12 0.54 7.40
N ALA A 39 -2.41 0.23 7.50
CA ALA A 39 -3.42 0.78 6.62
C ALA A 39 -3.86 2.14 7.17
N VAL A 40 -3.59 3.21 6.43
CA VAL A 40 -4.17 4.53 6.71
C VAL A 40 -5.63 4.49 6.27
N ARG A 41 -6.55 4.69 7.22
CA ARG A 41 -7.97 4.85 6.91
C ARG A 41 -8.21 6.29 6.49
N VAL A 42 -8.49 6.50 5.21
CA VAL A 42 -8.57 7.86 4.63
C VAL A 42 -9.98 8.44 4.73
N ASN A 43 -11.02 7.61 4.79
CA ASN A 43 -12.42 8.07 4.78
C ASN A 43 -13.26 7.40 5.87
N LYS A 44 -14.39 8.05 6.23
CA LYS A 44 -15.48 7.48 7.05
C LYS A 44 -16.01 6.14 6.53
N ARG A 45 -15.87 5.89 5.22
CA ARG A 45 -16.25 4.64 4.53
C ARG A 45 -15.29 3.46 4.82
N GLY A 46 -14.13 3.73 5.42
CA GLY A 46 -13.14 2.71 5.74
C GLY A 46 -12.18 2.37 4.58
N ASP A 47 -12.06 3.27 3.60
CA ASP A 47 -11.07 3.12 2.52
C ASP A 47 -9.67 3.06 3.11
N ARG A 48 -8.98 1.95 2.82
CA ARG A 48 -7.61 1.71 3.25
C ARG A 48 -6.66 2.16 2.16
N ARG A 49 -5.80 3.11 2.48
CA ARG A 49 -4.63 3.44 1.68
C ARG A 49 -3.35 3.10 2.43
N TYR A 50 -2.31 2.89 1.65
CA TYR A 50 -1.02 2.45 2.13
C TYR A 50 0.05 3.43 1.75
N ASP A 51 0.91 3.78 2.68
CA ASP A 51 2.07 4.60 2.37
C ASP A 51 3.06 3.78 1.54
N PRO A 52 3.58 4.34 0.43
CA PRO A 52 4.55 3.64 -0.40
C PRO A 52 5.82 3.32 0.41
N LYS A 53 6.19 4.17 1.37
CA LYS A 53 7.28 3.93 2.32
C LYS A 53 7.08 2.66 3.16
N ASP A 54 5.86 2.38 3.59
CA ASP A 54 5.55 1.18 4.37
C ASP A 54 5.70 -0.09 3.51
N ILE A 55 5.27 -0.03 2.25
CA ILE A 55 5.43 -1.12 1.29
C ILE A 55 6.91 -1.36 0.99
N GLU A 56 7.68 -0.31 0.73
CA GLU A 56 9.13 -0.39 0.54
C GLU A 56 9.84 -0.95 1.77
N THR A 57 9.38 -0.60 2.98
CA THR A 57 9.93 -1.14 4.21
C THR A 57 9.70 -2.65 4.29
N ILE A 58 8.51 -3.13 3.95
CA ILE A 58 8.20 -4.57 3.92
C ILE A 58 9.00 -5.29 2.83
N LEU A 59 9.21 -4.65 1.68
CA LEU A 59 10.04 -5.20 0.61
C LEU A 59 11.51 -5.31 1.04
N LYS A 60 12.03 -4.30 1.75
CA LYS A 60 13.40 -4.29 2.29
C LYS A 60 13.60 -5.27 3.44
N ASN A 61 12.58 -5.46 4.28
CA ASN A 61 12.64 -6.35 5.44
C ASN A 61 12.55 -7.85 5.07
N LYS A 62 12.64 -8.17 3.77
CA LYS A 62 12.68 -9.54 3.23
C LYS A 62 14.11 -10.09 3.08
N LYS A 63 15.09 -9.49 3.79
CA LYS A 63 16.50 -9.91 3.80
C LYS A 63 16.82 -10.71 5.06
#